data_AF-A0A2D9QVN4-F1
#
_entry.id   AF-A0A2D9QVN4-F1
#
_cell.length_a   1.000
_cell.length_b   1.000
_cell.length_c   1.000
_cell.angle_alpha   90.00
_cell.angle_beta   90.00
_cell.angle_gamma   90.00
#
_symmetry.space_group_name_H-M   'P 1'
#
loop_
_entity.id
_entity.type
_entity.pdbx_description
1 polymer ?
#
loop_
_entity_poly.entity_id
_entity_poly.type
_entity_poly.pdbx_seq_one_letter_code
_entity_poly.pdbx_strand_id
1 'polypeptide(L)'
;DKLIKAFSMVVIEAERYNIDVALSMMCWNYTNTTGNFRRLVDQLGSKRIKVMWGPADNINCGEWDVATTGFHNIQPYLHGLHLKDLHIIDGQQLQFEYRPIGDGDVDYLTVLRQLRNHNCDPVLSVATHFLPDTGSPEDAMRINYTNLLSLIQQI
;
A
#
# COMPACT_ATOMS: atom_id res chain seq x y z
N ASP A 1 18.85 -3.98 13.47
CA ASP A 1 19.06 -4.99 14.55
C ASP A 1 17.77 -5.43 15.24
N LYS A 2 17.08 -4.56 16.02
CA LYS A 2 15.87 -4.97 16.76
C LYS A 2 14.74 -5.49 15.88
N LEU A 3 14.42 -4.77 14.79
CA LEU A 3 13.39 -5.20 13.83
C LEU A 3 13.75 -6.52 13.15
N ILE A 4 15.01 -6.69 12.73
CA ILE A 4 15.50 -7.94 12.16
C ILE A 4 15.31 -9.09 13.14
N LYS A 5 15.76 -8.94 14.39
CA LYS A 5 15.58 -9.97 15.42
C LYS A 5 14.11 -10.34 15.64
N ALA A 6 13.23 -9.34 15.69
CA ALA A 6 11.79 -9.57 15.87
C ALA A 6 11.21 -10.35 14.68
N PHE A 7 11.48 -9.89 13.46
CA PHE A 7 10.94 -10.53 12.25
C PHE A 7 11.62 -11.84 11.89
N SER A 8 12.85 -12.13 12.34
CA SER A 8 13.46 -13.46 12.20
C SER A 8 12.65 -14.52 12.94
N MET A 9 12.08 -14.21 14.11
CA MET A 9 11.18 -15.14 14.82
C MET A 9 9.88 -15.36 14.04
N VAL A 10 9.35 -14.30 13.40
CA VAL A 10 8.16 -14.40 12.53
C VAL A 10 8.46 -15.27 11.30
N VAL A 11 9.63 -15.09 10.68
CA VAL A 11 10.08 -15.91 9.54
C VAL A 11 10.12 -17.39 9.89
N ILE A 12 10.70 -17.75 11.04
CA ILE A 12 10.80 -19.15 11.49
C ILE A 12 9.40 -19.80 11.54
N GLU A 13 8.43 -19.14 12.16
CA GLU A 13 7.07 -19.68 12.26
C GLU A 13 6.36 -19.66 10.90
N ALA A 14 6.52 -18.61 10.09
CA ALA A 14 5.93 -18.53 8.76
C ALA A 14 6.41 -19.66 7.84
N GLU A 15 7.71 -19.98 7.89
CA GLU A 15 8.30 -21.09 7.15
C GLU A 15 7.83 -22.43 7.68
N ARG A 16 7.80 -22.61 9.01
CA ARG A 16 7.33 -23.83 9.67
C ARG A 16 5.88 -24.16 9.30
N TYR A 17 5.01 -23.16 9.27
CA TYR A 17 3.59 -23.34 8.94
C TYR A 17 3.28 -23.19 7.44
N ASN A 18 4.29 -22.91 6.61
CA ASN A 18 4.12 -22.68 5.17
C ASN A 18 3.10 -21.58 4.85
N ILE A 19 3.13 -20.47 5.61
CA ILE A 19 2.24 -19.33 5.45
C ILE A 19 3.01 -18.07 5.07
N ASP A 20 2.36 -17.18 4.34
CA ASP A 20 2.87 -15.83 4.08
C ASP A 20 2.38 -14.85 5.16
N VAL A 21 3.23 -13.90 5.52
CA VAL A 21 2.92 -12.82 6.47
C VAL A 21 3.03 -11.50 5.74
N ALA A 22 1.88 -10.88 5.45
CA ALA A 22 1.81 -9.59 4.76
C ALA A 22 1.91 -8.43 5.76
N LEU A 23 2.95 -7.61 5.62
CA LEU A 23 3.15 -6.42 6.44
C LEU A 23 2.42 -5.24 5.81
N SER A 24 1.47 -4.65 6.54
CA SER A 24 0.77 -3.45 6.10
C SER A 24 1.66 -2.23 6.20
N MET A 25 1.76 -1.49 5.10
CA MET A 25 2.33 -0.15 5.12
C MET A 25 1.30 0.84 5.64
N MET A 26 1.71 1.64 6.61
CA MET A 26 0.94 2.74 7.19
C MET A 26 1.93 3.81 7.64
N CYS A 27 1.49 5.06 7.74
CA CYS A 27 2.37 6.19 8.01
C CYS A 27 3.22 6.06 9.28
N TRP A 28 2.70 5.34 10.27
CA TRP A 28 3.28 5.21 11.61
C TRP A 28 4.12 3.94 11.81
N ASN A 29 4.31 3.14 10.76
CA ASN A 29 5.04 1.87 10.82
C ASN A 29 6.52 2.06 10.49
N TYR A 30 7.38 1.15 10.98
CA TYR A 30 8.80 1.17 10.60
C TYR A 30 9.05 0.81 9.13
N THR A 31 8.08 0.17 8.47
CA THR A 31 8.07 -0.15 7.04
C THR A 31 7.13 0.77 6.27
N ASN A 32 7.01 2.04 6.69
CA ASN A 32 6.10 3.04 6.13
C ASN A 32 6.40 3.48 4.69
N THR A 33 7.58 3.16 4.14
CA THR A 33 7.95 3.37 2.74
C THR A 33 8.38 2.06 2.11
N THR A 34 8.28 1.96 0.79
CA THR A 34 8.72 0.78 0.03
C THR A 34 10.19 0.49 0.23
N GLY A 35 11.03 1.54 0.32
CA GLY A 35 12.46 1.43 0.61
C GLY A 35 12.73 0.89 2.02
N ASN A 36 12.00 1.34 3.04
CA ASN A 36 12.16 0.82 4.40
C ASN A 36 11.74 -0.65 4.51
N PHE A 37 10.63 -1.02 3.86
CA PHE A 37 10.23 -2.42 3.74
C PHE A 37 11.30 -3.25 3.03
N ARG A 38 11.79 -2.78 1.88
CA ARG A 38 12.79 -3.51 1.08
C ARG A 38 14.06 -3.80 1.88
N ARG A 39 14.57 -2.79 2.60
CA ARG A 39 15.73 -2.94 3.50
C ARG A 39 15.51 -4.00 4.58
N LEU A 40 14.28 -4.15 5.09
CA LEU A 40 13.95 -5.16 6.08
C LEU A 40 13.95 -6.56 5.45
N VAL A 41 13.20 -6.76 4.36
CA VAL A 41 13.03 -8.09 3.76
C VAL A 41 14.30 -8.64 3.12
N ASP A 42 15.14 -7.77 2.53
CA ASP A 42 16.42 -8.19 1.95
C ASP A 42 17.38 -8.72 3.03
N GLN A 43 17.34 -8.16 4.24
CA GLN A 43 18.14 -8.66 5.37
C GLN A 43 17.56 -9.93 6.00
N LEU A 44 16.23 -10.11 5.97
CA LEU A 44 15.58 -11.32 6.46
C LEU A 44 15.77 -12.51 5.52
N GLY A 45 15.91 -12.26 4.21
CA GLY A 45 16.20 -13.29 3.21
C GLY A 45 15.07 -14.31 2.97
N SER A 46 13.87 -14.07 3.51
CA SER A 46 12.74 -15.00 3.39
C SER A 46 11.66 -14.49 2.46
N LYS A 47 11.16 -15.37 1.58
CA LYS A 47 10.05 -15.07 0.66
C LYS A 47 8.67 -15.04 1.33
N ARG A 48 8.59 -15.45 2.61
CA ARG A 48 7.34 -15.49 3.40
C ARG A 48 6.89 -14.12 3.88
N ILE A 49 7.79 -13.15 3.94
CA ILE A 49 7.43 -11.78 4.30
C ILE A 49 6.96 -11.08 3.04
N LYS A 50 5.69 -10.70 3.03
CA LYS A 50 5.02 -10.01 1.92
C LYS A 50 4.66 -8.58 2.32
N VAL A 51 4.20 -7.79 1.36
CA VAL A 51 3.68 -6.44 1.60
C VAL A 51 2.18 -6.37 1.32
N MET A 52 1.46 -5.71 2.23
CA MET A 52 0.18 -5.08 1.94
C MET A 52 0.46 -3.59 1.71
N TRP A 53 0.61 -3.24 0.43
CA TRP A 53 1.14 -1.95 -0.03
C TRP A 53 0.09 -0.84 0.13
N GLY A 54 0.46 0.27 0.77
CA GLY A 54 -0.40 1.43 0.95
C GLY A 54 0.17 2.64 0.20
N PRO A 55 -0.15 2.83 -1.10
CA PRO A 55 0.42 3.92 -1.90
C PRO A 55 0.20 5.30 -1.29
N ALA A 56 -1.02 5.61 -0.84
CA ALA A 56 -1.33 6.87 -0.16
C ALA A 56 -0.50 7.08 1.12
N ASP A 57 -0.32 6.02 1.92
CA ASP A 57 0.50 6.09 3.13
C ASP A 57 1.97 6.36 2.80
N ASN A 58 2.49 5.78 1.71
CA ASN A 58 3.87 6.03 1.26
C ASN A 58 4.07 7.47 0.80
N ILE A 59 3.14 8.01 0.00
CA ILE A 59 3.17 9.42 -0.44
C ILE A 59 3.16 10.35 0.78
N ASN A 60 2.28 10.08 1.75
CA ASN A 60 2.20 10.86 2.99
C ASN A 60 3.45 10.74 3.88
N CYS A 61 4.27 9.70 3.68
CA CYS A 61 5.59 9.55 4.31
C CYS A 61 6.73 10.20 3.53
N GLY A 62 6.42 10.96 2.47
CA GLY A 62 7.42 11.63 1.63
C GLY A 62 8.11 10.70 0.63
N GLU A 63 7.53 9.55 0.31
CA GLU A 63 8.02 8.73 -0.80
C GLU A 63 7.64 9.40 -2.14
N TRP A 64 8.66 9.93 -2.83
CA TRP A 64 8.49 10.77 -4.02
C TRP A 64 7.87 10.05 -5.23
N ASP A 65 8.27 8.80 -5.48
CA ASP A 65 7.87 8.04 -6.67
C ASP A 65 7.33 6.68 -6.25
N VAL A 66 6.09 6.70 -5.76
CA VAL A 66 5.39 5.51 -5.29
C VAL A 66 4.95 4.64 -6.46
N ALA A 67 4.39 5.24 -7.52
CA ALA A 67 3.76 4.49 -8.59
C ALA A 67 4.75 3.71 -9.48
N THR A 68 6.03 4.13 -9.57
CA THR A 68 7.02 3.43 -10.41
C THR A 68 8.18 2.85 -9.59
N THR A 69 9.05 3.67 -9.00
CA THR A 69 10.16 3.16 -8.17
C THR A 69 9.62 2.37 -6.97
N GLY A 70 8.59 2.89 -6.30
CA GLY A 70 7.92 2.23 -5.19
C GLY A 70 7.38 0.86 -5.56
N PHE A 71 6.68 0.76 -6.70
CA PHE A 71 6.22 -0.52 -7.25
C PHE A 71 7.38 -1.51 -7.44
N HIS A 72 8.47 -1.12 -8.11
CA HIS A 72 9.60 -2.02 -8.36
C HIS A 72 10.28 -2.50 -7.07
N ASN A 73 10.31 -1.67 -6.02
CA ASN A 73 10.85 -2.06 -4.73
C ASN A 73 10.10 -3.25 -4.12
N ILE A 74 8.77 -3.28 -4.29
CA ILE A 74 7.90 -4.23 -3.61
C ILE A 74 7.33 -5.33 -4.50
N GLN A 75 7.42 -5.22 -5.82
CA GLN A 75 6.82 -6.16 -6.76
C GLN A 75 7.14 -7.64 -6.47
N PRO A 76 8.38 -8.04 -6.08
CA PRO A 76 8.69 -9.43 -5.74
C PRO A 76 8.00 -9.95 -4.46
N TYR A 77 7.51 -9.04 -3.63
CA TYR A 77 6.96 -9.30 -2.30
C TYR A 77 5.47 -8.91 -2.20
N LEU A 78 4.86 -8.46 -3.29
CA LEU A 78 3.50 -7.93 -3.29
C LEU A 78 2.48 -9.04 -2.97
N HIS A 79 1.67 -8.80 -1.95
CA HIS A 79 0.51 -9.64 -1.62
C HIS A 79 -0.81 -8.92 -1.93
N GLY A 80 -0.89 -7.63 -1.61
CA GLY A 80 -2.09 -6.85 -1.82
C GLY A 80 -1.85 -5.35 -1.68
N LEU A 81 -2.88 -4.57 -1.95
CA LEU A 81 -2.91 -3.14 -1.77
C LEU A 81 -3.97 -2.78 -0.73
N HIS A 82 -3.62 -1.88 0.19
CA HIS A 82 -4.57 -1.19 1.06
C HIS A 82 -4.92 0.15 0.42
N LEU A 83 -6.04 0.16 -0.31
CA LEU A 83 -6.44 1.27 -1.17
C LEU A 83 -7.23 2.32 -0.39
N LYS A 84 -6.69 3.53 -0.42
CA LYS A 84 -7.33 4.79 -0.01
C LYS A 84 -6.64 5.92 -0.76
N ASP A 85 -7.23 7.09 -0.80
CA ASP A 85 -6.60 8.25 -1.43
C ASP A 85 -6.60 9.44 -0.49
N LEU A 86 -5.69 10.37 -0.75
CA LEU A 86 -5.55 11.58 0.03
C LEU A 86 -4.96 12.70 -0.80
N HIS A 87 -5.22 13.93 -0.39
CA HIS A 87 -4.53 15.11 -0.90
C HIS A 87 -3.67 15.71 0.21
N ILE A 88 -2.39 15.91 -0.05
CA ILE A 88 -1.43 16.53 0.87
C ILE A 88 -1.54 18.05 0.72
N ILE A 89 -1.92 18.70 1.82
CA ILE A 89 -2.02 20.15 1.90
C ILE A 89 -0.67 20.73 2.34
N ASP A 90 -0.09 20.16 3.41
CA ASP A 90 1.24 20.49 3.90
C ASP A 90 1.87 19.25 4.58
N GLY A 91 2.75 18.56 3.85
CA GLY A 91 3.41 17.36 4.34
C GLY A 91 4.36 17.59 5.52
N GLN A 92 4.93 18.80 5.67
CA GLN A 92 5.82 19.11 6.80
C GLN A 92 5.02 19.25 8.11
N GLN A 93 3.78 19.74 8.01
CA GLN A 93 2.86 19.90 9.13
C GLN A 93 1.88 18.73 9.29
N LEU A 94 2.08 17.63 8.53
CA LEU A 94 1.20 16.46 8.50
C LEU A 94 -0.27 16.83 8.21
N GLN A 95 -0.49 17.83 7.37
CA GLN A 95 -1.81 18.27 6.94
C GLN A 95 -2.16 17.61 5.61
N PHE A 96 -3.20 16.79 5.65
CA PHE A 96 -3.76 16.13 4.48
C PHE A 96 -5.25 15.86 4.72
N GLU A 97 -5.96 15.59 3.65
CA GLU A 97 -7.36 15.20 3.69
C GLU A 97 -7.56 13.91 2.90
N TYR A 98 -8.40 13.01 3.40
CA TYR A 98 -8.75 11.83 2.64
C TYR A 98 -9.68 12.19 1.49
N ARG A 99 -9.42 11.61 0.32
CA ARG A 99 -10.20 11.81 -0.91
C ARG A 99 -10.76 10.48 -1.40
N PRO A 100 -11.84 10.49 -2.20
CA PRO A 100 -12.24 9.31 -2.96
C PRO A 100 -11.07 8.79 -3.80
N ILE A 101 -11.03 7.48 -4.02
CA ILE A 101 -10.03 6.86 -4.91
C ILE A 101 -10.08 7.53 -6.29
N GLY A 102 -8.93 8.01 -6.76
CA GLY A 102 -8.78 8.68 -8.06
C GLY A 102 -8.87 10.21 -8.00
N ASP A 103 -9.28 10.78 -6.87
CA ASP A 103 -9.42 12.23 -6.66
C ASP A 103 -8.33 12.80 -5.74
N GLY A 104 -7.41 11.96 -5.25
CA GLY A 104 -6.26 12.39 -4.46
C GLY A 104 -4.94 12.39 -5.25
N ASP A 105 -3.84 12.36 -4.51
CA ASP A 105 -2.48 12.50 -5.05
C ASP A 105 -1.88 11.16 -5.50
N VAL A 106 -2.52 10.02 -5.22
CA VAL A 106 -2.03 8.72 -5.69
C VAL A 106 -2.27 8.58 -7.19
N ASP A 107 -1.19 8.39 -7.96
CA ASP A 107 -1.28 8.02 -9.38
C ASP A 107 -1.73 6.55 -9.56
N TYR A 108 -3.01 6.31 -9.31
CA TYR A 108 -3.61 4.97 -9.40
C TYR A 108 -3.59 4.41 -10.82
N LEU A 109 -3.68 5.24 -11.87
CA LEU A 109 -3.59 4.76 -13.25
C LEU A 109 -2.22 4.12 -13.51
N THR A 110 -1.13 4.77 -13.10
CA THR A 110 0.20 4.19 -13.23
C THR A 110 0.35 2.95 -12.36
N VAL A 111 -0.11 2.97 -11.10
CA VAL A 111 -0.09 1.79 -10.21
C VAL A 111 -0.79 0.59 -10.86
N LEU A 112 -2.02 0.76 -11.34
CA LEU A 112 -2.81 -0.31 -11.95
C LEU A 112 -2.16 -0.79 -13.26
N ARG A 113 -1.59 0.11 -14.06
CA ARG A 113 -0.82 -0.25 -15.27
C ARG A 113 0.39 -1.11 -14.92
N GLN A 114 1.13 -0.78 -13.86
CA GLN A 114 2.27 -1.58 -13.40
C GLN A 114 1.82 -2.99 -12.99
N LEU A 115 0.76 -3.10 -12.19
CA LEU A 115 0.21 -4.39 -11.77
C LEU A 115 -0.10 -5.28 -12.98
N ARG A 116 -0.82 -4.74 -13.97
CA ARG A 116 -1.15 -5.46 -15.20
C ARG A 116 0.08 -5.80 -16.04
N ASN A 117 0.95 -4.82 -16.31
CA ASN A 117 2.11 -5.01 -17.20
C ASN A 117 3.09 -6.06 -16.65
N HIS A 118 3.12 -6.22 -15.33
CA HIS A 118 3.95 -7.21 -14.64
C HIS A 118 3.17 -8.48 -14.22
N ASN A 119 1.95 -8.66 -14.71
CA ASN A 119 1.08 -9.81 -14.42
C ASN A 119 0.96 -10.12 -12.91
N CYS A 120 0.81 -9.07 -12.11
CA CYS A 120 0.56 -9.21 -10.68
C CYS A 120 -0.91 -9.57 -10.44
N ASP A 121 -1.16 -10.42 -9.44
CA ASP A 121 -2.50 -10.80 -8.98
C ASP A 121 -2.70 -10.41 -7.50
N PRO A 122 -2.70 -9.11 -7.16
CA PRO A 122 -2.80 -8.66 -5.78
C PRO A 122 -4.24 -8.66 -5.27
N VAL A 123 -4.40 -8.80 -3.96
CA VAL A 123 -5.66 -8.45 -3.29
C VAL A 123 -5.82 -6.93 -3.26
N LEU A 124 -6.92 -6.40 -3.80
CA LEU A 124 -7.25 -4.96 -3.74
C LEU A 124 -8.20 -4.69 -2.55
N SER A 125 -7.65 -4.29 -1.41
CA SER A 125 -8.41 -4.02 -0.18
C SER A 125 -8.81 -2.54 -0.10
N VAL A 126 -10.04 -2.22 -0.49
CA VAL A 126 -10.61 -0.86 -0.45
C VAL A 126 -10.93 -0.44 0.99
N ALA A 127 -10.53 0.78 1.38
CA ALA A 127 -10.79 1.34 2.70
C ALA A 127 -11.68 2.59 2.66
N THR A 128 -12.34 2.89 3.77
CA THR A 128 -13.34 3.96 3.92
C THR A 128 -12.82 5.11 4.80
N HIS A 129 -11.57 5.54 4.58
CA HIS A 129 -10.98 6.66 5.33
C HIS A 129 -11.57 8.01 4.90
N PHE A 130 -11.86 8.14 3.61
CA PHE A 130 -12.72 9.20 3.09
C PHE A 130 -14.17 8.94 3.54
N LEU A 131 -14.86 10.00 3.96
CA LEU A 131 -16.29 10.01 4.18
C LEU A 131 -16.91 11.16 3.39
N PRO A 132 -18.00 10.92 2.63
CA PRO A 132 -18.73 12.00 1.98
C PRO A 132 -19.43 12.88 3.04
N ASP A 133 -19.56 14.18 2.76
CA ASP A 133 -20.03 15.20 3.72
C ASP A 133 -21.33 14.85 4.46
N THR A 134 -22.23 14.09 3.83
CA THR A 134 -23.53 13.70 4.39
C THR A 134 -23.81 12.20 4.30
N GLY A 135 -22.77 11.36 4.18
CA GLY A 135 -22.95 9.91 4.03
C GLY A 135 -22.26 9.06 5.08
N SER A 136 -22.43 7.75 4.91
CA SER A 136 -21.95 6.69 5.79
C SER A 136 -20.64 6.05 5.27
N PRO A 137 -19.96 5.23 6.07
CA PRO A 137 -18.87 4.37 5.59
C PRO A 137 -19.31 3.44 4.44
N GLU A 138 -20.57 3.04 4.38
CA GLU A 138 -21.10 2.26 3.26
C GLU A 138 -21.12 3.08 1.97
N ASP A 139 -21.57 4.34 2.05
CA ASP A 139 -21.56 5.25 0.89
C ASP A 139 -20.13 5.50 0.40
N ALA A 140 -19.18 5.70 1.32
CA ALA A 140 -17.77 5.80 1.00
C ALA A 140 -17.23 4.54 0.29
N MET A 141 -17.63 3.35 0.75
CA MET A 141 -17.25 2.08 0.11
C MET A 141 -17.82 1.99 -1.32
N ARG A 142 -19.10 2.34 -1.52
CA ARG A 142 -19.73 2.32 -2.85
C ARG A 142 -19.02 3.28 -3.81
N ILE A 143 -18.72 4.50 -3.36
CA ILE A 143 -17.97 5.49 -4.14
C ILE A 143 -16.58 4.96 -4.53
N ASN A 144 -15.80 4.52 -3.55
CA ASN A 144 -14.43 4.03 -3.79
C ASN A 144 -14.42 2.78 -4.69
N TYR A 145 -15.38 1.88 -4.53
CA TYR A 145 -15.51 0.70 -5.38
C TYR A 145 -15.83 1.08 -6.83
N THR A 146 -16.81 1.97 -7.05
CA THR A 146 -17.16 2.46 -8.40
C THR A 146 -15.99 3.18 -9.06
N ASN A 147 -15.29 4.05 -8.32
CA ASN A 147 -14.12 4.76 -8.85
C ASN A 147 -12.99 3.80 -9.23
N LEU A 148 -12.69 2.82 -8.38
CA LEU A 148 -11.69 1.79 -8.66
C LEU A 148 -12.04 1.00 -9.93
N LEU A 149 -13.30 0.59 -10.10
CA LEU A 149 -13.75 -0.10 -11.31
C LEU A 149 -13.57 0.78 -12.56
N SER A 150 -13.89 2.06 -12.47
CA SER A 150 -13.70 3.02 -13.57
C SER A 150 -12.22 3.15 -13.95
N LEU A 151 -11.31 3.23 -12.96
CA LEU A 151 -9.87 3.27 -13.21
C LEU A 151 -9.35 1.97 -13.85
N ILE A 152 -9.85 0.81 -13.40
CA ILE A 152 -9.50 -0.49 -13.99
C ILE A 152 -9.99 -0.59 -15.44
N GLN A 153 -11.16 -0.04 -15.79
CA GLN A 153 -11.68 -0.04 -17.16
C GLN A 153 -10.88 0.83 -18.12
N GLN A 154 -10.10 1.79 -17.62
CA GLN A 154 -9.26 2.67 -18.44
C GLN A 154 -7.92 2.05 -18.83
N ILE A 155 -7.55 0.91 -18.24
CA ILE A 155 -6.30 0.23 -18.52
C ILE A 155 -6.55 -0.96 -19.45
#